data_AF-A0A0D2GR21-F1
#
_entry.id   AF-A0A0D2GR21-F1
#
_cell.length_a   1.000
_cell.length_b   1.000
_cell.length_c   1.000
_cell.angle_alpha   90.00
_cell.angle_beta   90.00
_cell.angle_gamma   90.00
#
_symmetry.space_group_name_H-M   'P 1'
#
loop_
_entity.id
_entity.type
_entity.pdbx_description
1 polymer ?
#
loop_
_entity_poly.entity_id
_entity_poly.type
_entity_poly.pdbx_seq_one_letter_code
_entity_poly.pdbx_strand_id
1 'polypeptide(L)'
;MDCGGVGLYSTAADYAKLLGGLLSGGQNILKPDTVHELLSWQLPDASFVLDQFFGEYHAILPPEFPKDMPLNYGLVGAINRVDIPGKRRAGSVMWYGIANCRWWLDHKSGIAARLFVQILPPGDGAVSELYDELERAIYQALGARSA
;
A
#
# COMPACT_ATOMS: atom_id res chain seq x y z
N MET A 1 -22.03 -8.81 15.01
CA MET A 1 -22.08 -8.09 13.73
C MET A 1 -20.68 -8.15 13.19
N ASP A 2 -20.48 -8.86 12.08
CA ASP A 2 -19.15 -9.04 11.51
C ASP A 2 -18.82 -7.82 10.64
N CYS A 3 -17.77 -7.09 11.02
CA CYS A 3 -17.31 -5.89 10.31
C CYS A 3 -16.20 -6.29 9.34
N GLY A 4 -16.49 -6.40 8.04
CA GLY A 4 -15.48 -6.79 7.04
C GLY A 4 -14.41 -5.74 6.76
N GLY A 5 -14.68 -4.46 7.05
CA GLY A 5 -13.74 -3.35 6.82
C GLY A 5 -12.83 -3.02 8.01
N VAL A 6 -13.20 -3.44 9.22
CA VAL A 6 -12.48 -3.13 10.47
C VAL A 6 -12.65 -4.26 11.49
N GLY A 7 -11.70 -4.44 12.40
CA GLY A 7 -11.85 -5.39 13.52
C GLY A 7 -11.20 -6.76 13.32
N LEU A 8 -10.45 -6.95 12.23
CA LEU A 8 -9.55 -8.11 12.11
C LEU A 8 -8.35 -7.93 13.05
N TYR A 9 -8.02 -8.99 13.81
CA TYR A 9 -6.81 -9.09 14.60
C TYR A 9 -5.88 -10.11 13.96
N SER A 10 -4.60 -9.76 13.84
CA SER A 10 -3.59 -10.67 13.30
C SER A 10 -2.20 -10.24 13.79
N THR A 11 -1.21 -11.06 13.50
CA THR A 11 0.18 -10.70 13.71
C THR A 11 0.72 -9.96 12.49
N ALA A 12 1.83 -9.26 12.67
CA ALA A 12 2.66 -8.91 11.54
C ALA A 12 2.91 -10.19 10.72
N ALA A 13 3.63 -11.18 11.21
CA ALA A 13 4.05 -12.35 10.43
C ALA A 13 2.95 -12.92 9.49
N ASP A 14 1.72 -13.09 9.99
CA ASP A 14 0.60 -13.62 9.19
C ASP A 14 0.12 -12.68 8.09
N TYR A 15 0.01 -11.37 8.36
CA TYR A 15 -0.35 -10.40 7.33
C TYR A 15 0.70 -10.34 6.19
N ALA A 16 1.96 -10.74 6.45
CA ALA A 16 2.99 -10.76 5.41
C ALA A 16 2.85 -12.00 4.53
N LYS A 17 2.37 -13.11 5.11
CA LYS A 17 2.01 -14.30 4.32
C LYS A 17 0.84 -13.99 3.39
N LEU A 18 -0.16 -13.23 3.86
CA LEU A 18 -1.27 -12.78 3.02
C LEU A 18 -0.76 -11.95 1.83
N LEU A 19 0.04 -10.91 2.09
CA LEU A 19 0.59 -10.06 1.04
C LEU A 19 1.53 -10.84 0.09
N GLY A 20 2.38 -11.71 0.62
CA GLY A 20 3.25 -12.59 -0.17
C GLY A 20 2.46 -13.61 -1.00
N GLY A 21 1.31 -14.05 -0.50
CA GLY A 21 0.36 -14.89 -1.20
C GLY A 21 -0.21 -14.21 -2.44
N LEU A 22 -0.66 -12.95 -2.30
CA LEU A 22 -1.09 -12.12 -3.42
C LEU A 22 0.06 -11.90 -4.41
N LEU A 23 1.25 -11.54 -3.93
CA LEU A 23 2.42 -11.34 -4.78
C LEU A 23 2.80 -12.60 -5.58
N SER A 24 2.56 -13.78 -5.01
CA SER A 24 2.81 -15.08 -5.65
C SER A 24 1.63 -15.60 -6.48
N GLY A 25 0.72 -14.72 -6.92
CA GLY A 25 -0.42 -15.10 -7.78
C GLY A 25 -1.57 -15.82 -7.06
N GLY A 26 -1.67 -15.67 -5.73
CA GLY A 26 -2.84 -16.08 -4.94
C GLY A 26 -2.69 -17.37 -4.14
N GLN A 27 -1.55 -18.08 -4.22
CA GLN A 27 -1.20 -19.28 -3.43
C GLN A 27 -2.38 -20.26 -3.19
N ASN A 28 -3.11 -20.61 -4.24
CA ASN A 28 -4.27 -21.52 -4.21
C ASN A 28 -5.52 -21.01 -3.48
N ILE A 29 -5.52 -19.78 -2.97
CA ILE A 29 -6.72 -19.09 -2.44
C ILE A 29 -7.47 -18.41 -3.57
N LEU A 30 -6.74 -17.76 -4.47
CA LEU A 30 -7.27 -17.04 -5.62
C LEU A 30 -6.61 -17.55 -6.90
N LYS A 31 -7.33 -17.46 -8.02
CA LYS A 31 -6.76 -17.67 -9.35
C LYS A 31 -5.82 -16.50 -9.68
N PRO A 32 -4.74 -16.73 -10.46
CA PRO A 32 -3.84 -15.64 -10.89
C PRO A 32 -4.57 -14.48 -11.56
N ASP A 33 -5.55 -14.75 -12.42
CA ASP A 33 -6.33 -13.71 -13.10
C ASP A 33 -7.16 -12.86 -12.12
N THR A 34 -7.68 -13.48 -11.05
CA THR A 34 -8.39 -12.78 -9.98
C THR A 34 -7.45 -11.88 -9.19
N VAL A 35 -6.21 -12.33 -8.93
CA VAL A 35 -5.19 -11.48 -8.29
C VAL A 35 -4.83 -10.30 -9.18
N HIS A 36 -4.66 -10.53 -10.48
CA HIS A 36 -4.42 -9.46 -11.44
C HIS A 36 -5.55 -8.42 -11.41
N GLU A 37 -6.82 -8.85 -11.40
CA GLU A 37 -7.98 -7.95 -11.30
C GLU A 37 -8.00 -7.17 -9.97
N LEU A 38 -7.75 -7.84 -8.84
CA LEU A 38 -7.69 -7.20 -7.52
C LEU A 38 -6.68 -6.06 -7.45
N LEU A 39 -5.55 -6.23 -8.13
CA LEU A 39 -4.43 -5.28 -8.14
C LEU A 39 -4.49 -4.29 -9.31
N SER A 40 -5.48 -4.40 -10.20
CA SER A 40 -5.69 -3.48 -11.31
C SER A 40 -6.52 -2.27 -10.87
N TRP A 41 -6.27 -1.11 -11.50
CA TRP A 41 -7.10 0.06 -11.28
C TRP A 41 -8.52 -0.15 -11.81
N GLN A 42 -9.51 0.45 -11.15
CA GLN A 42 -10.93 0.25 -11.46
C GLN A 42 -11.62 1.56 -11.86
N LEU A 43 -11.00 2.72 -11.61
CA LEU A 43 -11.64 4.01 -11.86
C LEU A 43 -11.22 4.57 -13.21
N PRO A 44 -12.19 4.82 -14.14
CA PRO A 44 -11.91 5.55 -15.38
C PRO A 44 -11.58 7.02 -15.11
N ASP A 45 -12.18 7.60 -14.06
CA ASP A 45 -11.84 8.90 -13.49
C ASP A 45 -11.62 8.77 -11.99
N ALA A 46 -10.44 9.18 -11.52
CA ALA A 46 -10.04 9.12 -10.12
C ALA A 46 -10.15 10.48 -9.40
N SER A 47 -10.64 11.53 -10.06
CA SER A 47 -10.74 12.90 -9.54
C SER A 47 -11.31 12.96 -8.12
N PHE A 48 -12.46 12.32 -7.90
CA PHE A 48 -13.09 12.25 -6.57
C PHE A 48 -12.18 11.65 -5.49
N VAL A 49 -11.47 10.55 -5.81
CA VAL A 49 -10.55 9.91 -4.85
C VAL A 49 -9.36 10.80 -4.56
N LEU A 50 -8.81 11.46 -5.58
CA LEU A 50 -7.68 12.39 -5.43
C LEU A 50 -8.07 13.59 -4.57
N ASP A 51 -9.27 14.15 -4.77
CA ASP A 51 -9.79 15.24 -3.94
C ASP A 51 -9.89 14.85 -2.47
N GLN A 52 -10.37 13.64 -2.16
CA GLN A 52 -10.42 13.14 -0.79
C GLN A 52 -9.02 12.92 -0.22
N PHE A 53 -8.12 12.31 -0.99
CA PHE A 53 -6.80 11.91 -0.53
C PHE A 53 -5.85 13.11 -0.34
N PHE A 54 -5.96 14.13 -1.18
CA PHE A 54 -5.08 15.31 -1.12
C PHE A 54 -5.74 16.54 -0.48
N GLY A 55 -7.03 16.44 -0.16
CA GLY A 55 -7.78 17.36 0.67
C GLY A 55 -7.56 17.12 2.17
N GLU A 56 -8.66 16.94 2.91
CA GLU A 56 -8.68 16.84 4.38
C GLU A 56 -7.91 15.63 4.91
N TYR A 57 -7.91 14.51 4.17
CA TYR A 57 -7.35 13.24 4.64
C TYR A 57 -5.88 13.01 4.26
N HIS A 58 -5.19 14.02 3.71
CA HIS A 58 -3.82 13.86 3.21
C HIS A 58 -2.84 13.36 4.27
N ALA A 59 -2.94 13.88 5.49
CA ALA A 59 -2.08 13.44 6.60
C ALA A 59 -2.30 11.96 6.97
N ILE A 60 -3.48 11.41 6.69
CA ILE A 60 -3.87 10.05 7.11
C ILE A 60 -3.62 9.03 5.99
N LEU A 61 -4.09 9.34 4.78
CA LEU A 61 -4.20 8.39 3.68
C LEU A 61 -2.87 8.23 2.93
N PRO A 62 -2.43 9.17 2.06
CA PRO A 62 -1.10 9.13 1.46
C PRO A 62 -0.19 10.30 1.89
N PRO A 63 0.19 10.41 3.17
CA PRO A 63 1.08 11.50 3.62
C PRO A 63 2.47 11.43 2.95
N GLU A 64 2.86 10.26 2.45
CA GLU A 64 4.15 10.07 1.79
C GLU A 64 4.23 10.62 0.35
N PHE A 65 3.11 11.11 -0.21
CA PHE A 65 3.04 11.63 -1.57
C PHE A 65 2.76 13.13 -1.64
N PRO A 66 3.30 13.82 -2.65
CA PRO A 66 2.90 15.19 -2.95
C PRO A 66 1.42 15.24 -3.38
N LYS A 67 0.79 16.41 -3.19
CA LYS A 67 -0.67 16.60 -3.35
C LYS A 67 -1.20 16.52 -4.79
N ASP A 68 -0.33 16.33 -5.75
CA ASP A 68 -0.60 16.20 -7.19
C ASP A 68 -0.20 14.82 -7.74
N MET A 69 0.23 13.91 -6.88
CA MET A 69 0.67 12.57 -7.26
C MET A 69 -0.49 11.83 -7.96
N PRO A 70 -0.29 11.33 -9.20
CA PRO A 70 -1.35 10.63 -9.90
C PRO A 70 -1.60 9.27 -9.26
N LEU A 71 -2.75 9.12 -8.60
CA LEU A 71 -3.24 7.87 -8.02
C LEU A 71 -4.50 7.37 -8.74
N ASN A 72 -4.81 6.09 -8.55
CA ASN A 72 -6.08 5.47 -8.85
C ASN A 72 -6.47 4.57 -7.66
N TYR A 73 -7.57 3.82 -7.78
CA TYR A 73 -8.04 2.88 -6.78
C TYR A 73 -8.37 1.54 -7.43
N GLY A 74 -7.89 0.46 -6.83
CA GLY A 74 -8.21 -0.92 -7.19
C GLY A 74 -9.28 -1.52 -6.30
N LEU A 75 -9.45 -2.84 -6.34
CA LEU A 75 -10.44 -3.52 -5.49
C LEU A 75 -10.01 -3.63 -4.03
N VAL A 76 -8.72 -3.39 -3.72
CA VAL A 76 -8.14 -3.61 -2.39
C VAL A 76 -7.40 -2.41 -1.81
N GLY A 77 -7.22 -1.33 -2.57
CA GLY A 77 -6.47 -0.16 -2.11
C GLY A 77 -6.15 0.83 -3.21
N ALA A 78 -5.43 1.88 -2.82
CA ALA A 78 -4.93 2.90 -3.73
C ALA A 78 -3.82 2.35 -4.62
N ILE A 79 -3.63 2.96 -5.79
CA ILE A 79 -2.63 2.56 -6.79
C ILE A 79 -1.88 3.78 -7.29
N ASN A 80 -0.54 3.81 -7.17
CA ASN A 80 0.25 4.88 -7.79
C ASN A 80 0.39 4.66 -9.30
N ARG A 81 0.16 5.70 -10.12
CA ARG A 81 0.23 5.57 -11.58
C ARG A 81 1.61 5.84 -12.19
N VAL A 82 2.55 6.34 -11.39
CA VAL A 82 3.91 6.63 -11.81
C VAL A 82 4.90 6.05 -10.81
N ASP A 83 6.13 5.80 -11.26
CA ASP A 83 7.22 5.37 -10.40
C ASP A 83 7.50 6.44 -9.34
N ILE A 84 7.73 6.00 -8.10
CA ILE A 84 8.15 6.88 -7.02
C ILE A 84 9.68 6.82 -6.92
N PRO A 85 10.40 7.94 -7.08
CA PRO A 85 11.87 7.93 -7.02
C PRO A 85 12.42 7.34 -5.71
N GLY A 86 13.24 6.29 -5.84
CA GLY A 86 13.86 5.55 -4.72
C GLY A 86 12.90 4.64 -3.95
N LYS A 87 11.72 4.34 -4.52
CA LYS A 87 10.58 3.72 -3.86
C LYS A 87 9.82 2.80 -4.85
N ARG A 88 8.56 2.48 -4.55
CA ARG A 88 7.68 1.60 -5.34
C ARG A 88 7.43 2.06 -6.79
N ARG A 89 7.25 1.10 -7.68
CA ARG A 89 6.99 1.29 -9.11
C ARG A 89 5.53 1.63 -9.41
N ALA A 90 5.26 2.20 -10.58
CA ALA A 90 3.91 2.43 -11.09
C ALA A 90 3.10 1.13 -11.10
N GLY A 91 1.85 1.18 -10.61
CA GLY A 91 0.97 0.03 -10.46
C GLY A 91 1.12 -0.70 -9.12
N SER A 92 1.88 -0.15 -8.16
CA SER A 92 1.91 -0.71 -6.81
C SER A 92 0.62 -0.36 -6.07
N VAL A 93 0.15 -1.30 -5.25
CA VAL A 93 -1.09 -1.14 -4.48
C VAL A 93 -0.76 -0.88 -3.02
N MET A 94 -1.49 0.01 -2.35
CA MET A 94 -1.27 0.33 -0.94
C MET A 94 -2.56 0.62 -0.18
N TRP A 95 -2.52 0.43 1.13
CA TRP A 95 -3.57 0.90 2.02
C TRP A 95 -3.07 1.11 3.45
N TYR A 96 -3.99 1.53 4.32
CA TYR A 96 -3.70 1.92 5.69
C TYR A 96 -4.67 1.27 6.69
N GLY A 97 -4.29 1.27 7.95
CA GLY A 97 -5.16 1.00 9.10
C GLY A 97 -5.06 2.12 10.14
N ILE A 98 -6.13 2.36 10.88
CA ILE A 98 -6.32 3.58 11.69
C ILE A 98 -5.24 3.81 12.76
N ALA A 99 -4.62 2.77 13.29
CA ALA A 99 -3.53 2.88 14.27
C ALA A 99 -2.16 3.19 13.63
N ASN A 100 -2.16 3.90 12.49
CA ASN A 100 -1.02 4.18 11.61
C ASN A 100 -0.33 2.93 11.01
N CYS A 101 -1.03 1.80 10.91
CA CYS A 101 -0.53 0.65 10.14
C CYS A 101 -0.56 0.97 8.64
N ARG A 102 0.44 0.52 7.89
CA ARG A 102 0.52 0.72 6.43
C ARG A 102 1.03 -0.52 5.73
N TRP A 103 0.61 -0.75 4.49
CA TRP A 103 1.15 -1.80 3.64
C TRP A 103 1.20 -1.38 2.17
N TRP A 104 2.10 -1.99 1.42
CA TRP A 104 2.16 -1.85 -0.02
C TRP A 104 2.62 -3.16 -0.70
N LEU A 105 2.23 -3.31 -1.96
CA LEU A 105 2.57 -4.43 -2.82
C LEU A 105 3.00 -3.88 -4.18
N ASP A 106 4.26 -4.10 -4.54
CA ASP A 106 4.85 -3.78 -5.84
C ASP A 106 5.17 -5.10 -6.57
N HIS A 107 4.28 -5.47 -7.49
CA HIS A 107 4.39 -6.69 -8.26
C HIS A 107 5.58 -6.65 -9.25
N LYS A 108 5.98 -5.46 -9.73
CA LYS A 108 7.10 -5.31 -10.68
C LYS A 108 8.43 -5.53 -10.00
N SER A 109 8.55 -5.05 -8.76
CA SER A 109 9.76 -5.21 -7.95
C SER A 109 9.78 -6.50 -7.14
N GLY A 110 8.69 -7.27 -7.12
CA GLY A 110 8.57 -8.46 -6.28
C GLY A 110 8.60 -8.15 -4.79
N ILE A 111 8.09 -6.97 -4.39
CA ILE A 111 8.08 -6.51 -3.00
C ILE A 111 6.66 -6.50 -2.47
N ALA A 112 6.49 -7.07 -1.28
CA ALA A 112 5.34 -6.77 -0.44
C ALA A 112 5.81 -6.47 0.97
N ALA A 113 5.35 -5.36 1.54
CA ALA A 113 5.86 -4.87 2.80
C ALA A 113 4.78 -4.13 3.58
N ARG A 114 5.04 -3.95 4.88
CA ARG A 114 4.09 -3.38 5.82
C ARG A 114 4.78 -2.88 7.07
N LEU A 115 4.24 -1.81 7.61
CA LEU A 115 4.58 -1.21 8.89
C LEU A 115 3.41 -1.41 9.84
N PHE A 116 3.64 -2.12 10.95
CA PHE A 116 2.63 -2.34 11.99
C PHE A 116 3.04 -1.57 13.24
N VAL A 117 2.18 -0.66 13.65
CA VAL A 117 2.31 0.14 14.87
C VAL A 117 0.96 0.18 15.59
N GLN A 118 0.93 0.70 16.82
CA GLN A 118 -0.30 0.87 17.60
C GLN A 118 -0.38 2.32 18.11
N ILE A 119 -0.34 3.27 17.18
CA ILE A 119 -0.21 4.70 17.49
C ILE A 119 -1.47 5.44 17.03
N LEU A 120 -2.01 6.29 17.90
CA LEU A 120 -3.12 7.20 17.64
C LEU A 120 -2.73 8.61 18.08
N PRO A 121 -3.28 9.69 17.47
CA PRO A 121 -4.26 9.68 16.37
C PRO A 121 -3.69 9.22 15.01
N PRO A 122 -4.54 8.87 14.02
CA PRO A 122 -4.08 8.62 12.65
C PRO A 122 -3.41 9.85 12.04
N GLY A 123 -2.43 9.64 11.17
CA GLY A 123 -1.67 10.71 10.54
C GLY A 123 -0.53 11.24 11.41
N ASP A 124 0.03 10.38 12.26
CA ASP A 124 1.21 10.72 13.05
C ASP A 124 2.42 10.98 12.14
N GLY A 125 3.08 12.13 12.35
CA GLY A 125 4.20 12.57 11.51
C GLY A 125 5.42 11.65 11.62
N ALA A 126 5.77 11.21 12.83
CA ALA A 126 6.92 10.34 13.04
C ALA A 126 6.71 8.95 12.43
N VAL A 127 5.48 8.42 12.49
CA VAL A 127 5.15 7.16 11.80
C VAL A 127 5.20 7.32 10.28
N SER A 128 4.83 8.49 9.76
CA SER A 128 4.87 8.78 8.32
C SER A 128 6.32 8.91 7.82
N GLU A 129 7.21 9.54 8.59
CA GLU A 129 8.66 9.57 8.33
C GLU A 129 9.26 8.17 8.37
N LEU A 130 8.97 7.39 9.41
CA LEU A 130 9.42 5.99 9.52
C LEU A 130 8.96 5.13 8.34
N TYR A 131 7.74 5.35 7.84
CA TYR A 131 7.21 4.65 6.68
C TYR A 131 7.97 5.02 5.39
N ASP A 132 8.28 6.30 5.16
CA ASP A 132 9.11 6.76 4.03
C ASP A 132 10.52 6.15 4.07
N GLU A 133 11.16 6.20 5.23
CA GLU A 133 12.51 5.65 5.46
C GLU A 133 12.54 4.14 5.24
N LEU A 134 11.58 3.41 5.81
CA LEU A 134 11.46 1.96 5.63
C LEU A 134 11.30 1.59 4.15
N GLU A 135 10.43 2.31 3.43
CA GLU A 135 10.21 2.06 2.01
C GLU A 135 11.53 2.24 1.24
N ARG A 136 12.20 3.39 1.40
CA ARG A 136 13.48 3.66 0.73
C ARG A 136 14.54 2.62 1.04
N ALA A 137 14.69 2.23 2.31
CA ALA A 137 15.66 1.23 2.73
C ALA A 137 15.44 -0.13 2.05
N ILE A 138 14.18 -0.56 1.92
CA ILE A 138 13.82 -1.80 1.23
C ILE A 138 14.22 -1.74 -0.26
N TYR A 139 13.89 -0.66 -0.96
CA TYR A 139 14.20 -0.55 -2.40
C TYR A 139 15.71 -0.37 -2.66
N GLN A 140 16.43 0.34 -1.78
CA GLN A 140 17.89 0.43 -1.85
C GLN A 140 18.55 -0.94 -1.67
N ALA A 141 18.11 -1.72 -0.68
CA ALA A 141 18.63 -3.06 -0.43
C ALA A 141 18.39 -4.03 -1.60
N LEU A 142 17.28 -3.88 -2.33
CA LEU A 142 17.00 -4.66 -3.55
C LEU A 142 17.96 -4.30 -4.69
N GLY A 143 18.21 -3.00 -4.90
CA GLY A 143 19.17 -2.52 -5.90
C GLY A 143 20.60 -3.01 -5.63
N ALA A 144 21.02 -3.03 -4.36
CA ALA A 144 22.33 -3.53 -3.96
C ALA A 144 22.50 -5.06 -4.12
N ARG A 145 21.41 -5.84 -4.11
CA ARG A 145 21.44 -7.30 -4.36
C ARG A 145 21.41 -7.69 -5.83
N SER A 146 21.05 -6.74 -6.70
CA SER A 146 20.95 -6.95 -8.15
C SER A 146 22.22 -6.50 -8.89
N ALA A 147 23.20 -5.95 -8.17
CA ALA A 147 24.53 -5.56 -8.63
C ALA A 147 25.57 -6.58 -8.18
#